data_AF-A0A4R8FNG5-F1
#
_entry.id   AF-A0A4R8FNG5-F1
#
_cell.length_a   1.000
_cell.length_b   1.000
_cell.length_c   1.000
_cell.angle_alpha   90.00
_cell.angle_beta   90.00
_cell.angle_gamma   90.00
#
_symmetry.space_group_name_H-M   'P 1'
#
loop_
_entity.id
_entity.type
_entity.pdbx_description
1 polymer ?
#
loop_
_entity_poly.entity_id
_entity_poly.type
_entity_poly.pdbx_seq_one_letter_code
_entity_poly.pdbx_strand_id
1 'polypeptide(L)'
;MRDLYKRLGISPAASDTEISAAIEACQHTALKAEASVVLGVKSRREEYDRLHALLCDIGRLRARLGLSHGQYWLDNAANDFSMSPDNDHSRHDALVHKVTQAVALHDTFLRWRRYAPWIIAGGFALITTATLAVGFVAG
;
A
#
# COMPACT_ATOMS: atom_id res chain seq x y z
N MET A 1 20.56 -16.39 -4.08
CA MET A 1 20.86 -16.48 -2.63
C MET A 1 19.58 -16.85 -1.92
N ARG A 2 19.62 -17.85 -1.02
CA ARG A 2 18.47 -18.23 -0.18
C ARG A 2 18.55 -17.49 1.15
N ASP A 3 17.40 -17.21 1.75
CA ASP A 3 17.37 -16.62 3.09
C ASP A 3 17.65 -17.70 4.14
N LEU A 4 18.88 -17.72 4.66
CA LEU A 4 19.33 -18.68 5.67
C LEU A 4 18.67 -18.39 7.02
N TYR A 5 18.45 -17.11 7.36
CA TYR A 5 17.80 -16.72 8.61
C TYR A 5 16.35 -17.23 8.65
N LYS A 6 15.60 -17.00 7.57
CA LYS A 6 14.21 -17.48 7.42
C LYS A 6 14.11 -19.01 7.47
N ARG A 7 15.06 -19.70 6.84
CA ARG A 7 15.07 -21.18 6.77
C ARG A 7 15.51 -21.86 8.06
N LEU A 8 16.39 -21.22 8.83
CA LEU A 8 16.80 -21.66 10.17
C LEU A 8 15.82 -21.21 11.26
N GLY A 9 14.85 -20.35 10.94
CA GLY A 9 13.85 -19.84 11.88
C GLY A 9 14.42 -18.86 12.91
N ILE A 10 15.51 -18.17 12.56
CA ILE A 10 16.22 -17.23 13.45
C ILE A 10 16.13 -15.80 12.93
N SER A 11 16.19 -14.85 13.87
CA SER A 11 16.27 -13.43 13.53
C SER A 11 17.67 -13.09 12.98
N PRO A 12 17.79 -12.18 11.99
CA PRO A 12 19.08 -11.63 11.58
C PRO A 12 19.85 -10.94 12.73
N ALA A 13 19.11 -10.43 13.73
CA ALA A 13 19.66 -9.82 14.94
C ALA A 13 20.00 -10.82 16.06
N ALA A 14 19.91 -12.12 15.80
CA ALA A 14 20.23 -13.15 16.78
C ALA A 14 21.71 -13.13 17.18
N SER A 15 21.99 -13.53 18.41
CA SER A 15 23.33 -13.66 18.96
C SER A 15 24.11 -14.80 18.30
N ASP A 16 25.44 -14.75 18.34
CA ASP A 16 26.31 -15.84 17.82
C ASP A 16 25.98 -17.20 18.47
N THR A 17 25.58 -17.20 19.74
CA THR A 17 25.18 -18.39 20.49
C THR A 17 23.85 -18.96 20.00
N GLU A 18 22.87 -18.12 19.68
CA GLU A 18 21.58 -18.57 19.14
C GLU A 18 21.73 -19.13 17.73
N ILE A 19 22.59 -18.50 16.91
CA ILE A 19 22.87 -18.94 15.55
C ILE A 19 23.55 -20.31 15.54
N SER A 20 24.59 -20.49 16.36
CA SER A 20 25.27 -21.78 16.48
C SER A 20 24.33 -22.88 17.01
N ALA A 21 23.49 -22.58 18.00
CA ALA A 21 22.48 -23.50 18.49
C ALA A 21 21.46 -23.89 17.40
N ALA A 22 21.00 -22.92 16.60
CA ALA A 22 20.06 -23.17 15.51
C ALA A 22 20.67 -24.01 14.38
N ILE A 23 21.96 -23.79 14.05
CA ILE A 23 22.70 -24.60 13.08
C ILE A 23 22.82 -26.04 13.58
N GLU A 24 23.11 -26.24 14.87
CA GLU A 24 23.25 -27.58 15.44
C GLU A 24 21.91 -28.33 15.51
N ALA A 25 20.83 -27.64 15.86
CA ALA A 25 19.47 -28.19 15.91
C ALA A 25 18.87 -28.51 14.52
N CYS A 26 19.46 -27.99 13.44
CA CYS A 26 18.96 -28.19 12.09
C CYS A 26 19.19 -29.64 11.60
N GLN A 27 18.10 -30.34 11.26
CA GLN A 27 18.15 -31.72 10.75
C GLN A 27 18.51 -31.79 9.25
N HIS A 28 18.37 -30.68 8.51
CA HIS A 28 18.70 -30.63 7.09
C HIS A 28 20.20 -30.45 6.87
N THR A 29 20.88 -31.53 6.50
CA THR A 29 22.36 -31.58 6.34
C THR A 29 22.91 -30.54 5.36
N ALA A 30 22.24 -30.33 4.22
CA ALA A 30 22.65 -29.32 3.24
C ALA A 30 22.54 -27.88 3.78
N LEU A 31 21.42 -27.56 4.45
CA LEU A 31 21.22 -26.24 5.06
C LEU A 31 22.21 -26.00 6.21
N LYS A 32 22.47 -27.04 7.02
CA LYS A 32 23.43 -26.99 8.12
C LYS A 32 24.85 -26.68 7.62
N ALA A 33 25.28 -27.33 6.52
CA ALA A 33 26.61 -27.09 5.94
C ALA A 33 26.74 -25.68 5.36
N GLU A 34 25.73 -25.20 4.60
CA GLU A 34 25.73 -23.83 4.07
C GLU A 34 25.75 -22.79 5.20
N ALA A 35 24.91 -22.98 6.22
CA ALA A 35 24.81 -22.08 7.36
C ALA A 35 26.08 -22.06 8.20
N SER A 36 26.74 -23.20 8.44
CA SER A 36 27.98 -23.24 9.22
C SER A 36 29.12 -22.53 8.50
N VAL A 37 29.20 -22.65 7.16
CA VAL A 37 30.20 -21.94 6.36
C VAL A 37 29.94 -20.43 6.41
N VAL A 38 28.71 -19.99 6.16
CA VAL A 38 28.39 -18.58 5.99
C VAL A 38 28.27 -17.85 7.34
N LEU A 39 27.49 -18.39 8.27
CA LEU A 39 27.17 -17.74 9.55
C LEU A 39 28.15 -18.11 10.66
N GLY A 40 28.91 -19.21 10.53
CA GLY A 40 29.87 -19.65 11.55
C GLY A 40 31.14 -18.80 11.64
N VAL A 41 31.43 -17.96 10.65
CA VAL A 41 32.58 -17.05 10.67
C VAL A 41 32.09 -15.61 10.65
N LYS A 42 32.43 -14.84 11.68
CA LYS A 42 31.97 -13.46 11.88
C LYS A 42 32.16 -12.56 10.64
N SER A 43 33.33 -12.61 10.00
CA SER A 43 33.59 -11.82 8.79
C SER A 43 32.66 -12.16 7.62
N ARG A 44 32.35 -13.44 7.42
CA ARG A 44 31.42 -13.89 6.35
C ARG A 44 29.98 -13.58 6.71
N ARG A 45 29.64 -13.66 8.00
CA ARG A 45 28.33 -13.24 8.52
C ARG A 45 28.10 -11.76 8.25
N GLU A 46 29.05 -10.89 8.53
CA GLU A 46 28.89 -9.44 8.29
C GLU A 46 28.65 -9.12 6.80
N GLU A 47 29.35 -9.81 5.90
CA GLU A 47 29.12 -9.67 4.45
C GLU A 47 27.74 -10.21 4.04
N TYR A 48 27.36 -11.37 4.59
CA TYR A 48 26.04 -11.95 4.39
C TYR A 48 24.92 -11.02 4.86
N ASP A 49 25.08 -10.39 6.03
CA ASP A 49 24.10 -9.47 6.62
C ASP A 49 23.90 -8.23 5.76
N ARG A 50 24.98 -7.69 5.18
CA ARG A 50 24.89 -6.57 4.22
C ARG A 50 24.13 -6.98 2.96
N LEU A 51 24.45 -8.14 2.39
CA LEU A 51 23.76 -8.65 1.21
C LEU A 51 22.28 -8.96 1.50
N HIS A 52 22.00 -9.54 2.68
CA HIS A 52 20.65 -9.83 3.15
C HIS A 52 19.82 -8.54 3.25
N ALA A 53 20.37 -7.50 3.88
CA ALA A 53 19.72 -6.19 3.99
C ALA A 53 19.42 -5.58 2.61
N LEU A 54 20.40 -5.58 1.69
CA LEU A 54 20.20 -5.09 0.32
C LEU A 54 19.11 -5.84 -0.44
N LEU A 55 19.05 -7.16 -0.29
CA LEU A 55 18.01 -7.97 -0.93
C LEU A 55 16.63 -7.73 -0.32
N CYS A 56 16.54 -7.50 1.00
CA CYS A 56 15.32 -7.06 1.65
C CYS A 56 14.86 -5.69 1.14
N ASP A 57 15.78 -4.74 0.95
CA ASP A 57 15.46 -3.42 0.43
C ASP A 57 14.97 -3.47 -1.02
N ILE A 58 15.62 -4.29 -1.86
CA ILE A 58 15.16 -4.55 -3.24
C ILE A 58 13.78 -5.21 -3.22
N GLY A 59 13.55 -6.18 -2.33
CA GLY A 59 12.25 -6.84 -2.15
C GLY A 59 11.16 -5.85 -1.79
N ARG A 60 11.44 -4.93 -0.87
CA ARG A 60 10.54 -3.84 -0.47
C ARG A 60 10.27 -2.88 -1.62
N LEU A 61 11.31 -2.45 -2.35
CA LEU A 61 11.17 -1.58 -3.50
C LEU A 61 10.32 -2.23 -4.59
N ARG A 62 10.58 -3.51 -4.90
CA ARG A 62 9.80 -4.30 -5.86
C ARG A 62 8.33 -4.36 -5.47
N ALA A 63 8.03 -4.61 -4.21
CA ALA A 63 6.67 -4.67 -3.70
C ALA A 63 5.96 -3.31 -3.83
N ARG A 64 6.64 -2.21 -3.50
CA ARG A 64 6.11 -0.83 -3.65
C ARG A 64 5.88 -0.43 -5.10
N LEU A 65 6.66 -0.97 -6.04
CA LEU A 65 6.48 -0.74 -7.48
C LEU A 65 5.43 -1.67 -8.10
N GLY A 66 4.81 -2.58 -7.34
CA GLY A 66 3.86 -3.56 -7.86
C GLY A 66 4.48 -4.65 -8.73
N LEU A 67 5.80 -4.73 -8.79
CA LEU A 67 6.58 -5.66 -9.62
C LEU A 67 6.70 -7.07 -9.00
N SER A 68 5.96 -7.35 -7.93
CA SER A 68 5.97 -8.63 -7.20
C SER A 68 5.24 -9.77 -7.93
N HIS A 69 4.45 -9.48 -8.96
CA HIS A 69 3.55 -10.43 -9.63
C HIS A 69 4.14 -11.05 -10.90
N GLY A 70 5.38 -10.71 -11.27
CA GLY A 70 6.02 -11.26 -12.47
C GLY A 70 6.29 -12.76 -12.34
N GLN A 71 6.02 -13.52 -13.40
CA GLN A 71 6.19 -14.98 -13.47
C GLN A 71 7.60 -15.45 -13.06
N TYR A 72 8.62 -14.63 -13.28
CA TYR A 72 10.01 -14.90 -12.90
C TYR A 72 10.29 -14.88 -11.38
N TRP A 73 9.32 -14.45 -10.56
CA TRP A 73 9.49 -14.29 -9.11
C TRP A 73 8.82 -15.38 -8.26
N LEU A 74 7.87 -16.13 -8.82
CA LEU A 74 7.00 -17.04 -8.06
C LEU A 74 7.69 -18.32 -7.59
N ASP A 75 8.68 -18.81 -8.32
CA ASP A 75 9.23 -20.17 -8.15
C ASP A 75 10.76 -20.18 -7.87
N ASN A 76 11.30 -19.09 -7.33
CA ASN A 76 12.75 -18.93 -7.17
C ASN A 76 13.14 -18.43 -5.76
N ALA A 77 14.41 -18.58 -5.40
CA ALA A 77 15.04 -18.02 -4.20
C ALA A 77 14.82 -16.50 -4.04
N ALA A 78 14.49 -15.79 -5.13
CA ALA A 78 14.10 -14.38 -5.11
C ALA A 78 12.74 -14.12 -4.41
N ASN A 79 11.95 -15.17 -4.17
CA ASN A 79 10.73 -15.10 -3.39
C ASN A 79 10.98 -15.10 -1.87
N ASP A 80 12.15 -15.61 -1.42
CA ASP A 80 12.47 -15.66 0.01
C ASP A 80 12.46 -14.25 0.64
N PHE A 81 12.88 -13.24 -0.14
CA PHE A 81 12.92 -11.81 0.21
C PHE A 81 11.69 -11.01 -0.25
N SER A 82 10.63 -11.68 -0.75
CA SER A 82 9.39 -10.99 -1.05
C SER A 82 8.75 -10.48 0.24
N MET A 83 8.43 -9.19 0.26
CA MET A 83 7.62 -8.60 1.31
C MET A 83 6.23 -8.34 0.75
N SER A 84 5.21 -8.48 1.59
CA SER A 84 3.89 -7.97 1.24
C SER A 84 4.03 -6.50 0.88
N PRO A 85 3.40 -6.02 -0.21
CA PRO A 85 3.37 -4.59 -0.47
C PRO A 85 2.92 -3.90 0.80
N ASP A 86 3.78 -2.99 1.26
CA ASP A 86 3.48 -2.04 2.31
C ASP A 86 2.36 -1.20 1.71
N ASN A 87 1.12 -1.66 1.91
CA ASN A 87 -0.08 -0.93 1.56
C ASN A 87 -0.15 0.24 2.55
N ASP A 88 0.81 1.16 2.45
CA ASP A 88 0.70 2.52 2.94
C ASP A 88 -0.48 3.11 2.16
N HIS A 89 -1.67 2.79 2.69
CA HIS A 89 -3.02 3.16 2.27
C HIS A 89 -3.15 4.68 2.10
N SER A 90 -2.16 5.48 2.49
CA SER A 90 -2.23 6.93 2.50
C SER A 90 -2.33 7.58 1.12
N ARG A 91 -1.68 7.07 0.06
CA ARG A 91 -1.63 7.80 -1.23
C ARG A 91 -2.77 7.46 -2.19
N HIS A 92 -3.10 6.18 -2.31
CA HIS A 92 -4.21 5.74 -3.14
C HIS A 92 -5.54 6.18 -2.52
N ASP A 93 -5.74 5.99 -1.22
CA ASP A 93 -7.00 6.38 -0.59
C ASP A 93 -7.14 7.89 -0.49
N ALA A 94 -6.04 8.64 -0.33
CA ALA A 94 -6.12 10.10 -0.45
C ALA A 94 -6.47 10.56 -1.87
N LEU A 95 -6.00 9.86 -2.91
CA LEU A 95 -6.35 10.17 -4.29
C LEU A 95 -7.82 9.83 -4.56
N VAL A 96 -8.26 8.64 -4.16
CA VAL A 96 -9.67 8.22 -4.25
C VAL A 96 -10.53 9.22 -3.51
N HIS A 97 -10.20 9.57 -2.25
CA HIS A 97 -10.96 10.54 -1.47
C HIS A 97 -11.06 11.91 -2.16
N LYS A 98 -9.97 12.42 -2.73
CA LYS A 98 -9.98 13.68 -3.50
C LYS A 98 -10.86 13.58 -4.75
N VAL A 99 -10.80 12.45 -5.46
CA VAL A 99 -11.63 12.22 -6.66
C VAL A 99 -13.11 12.11 -6.26
N THR A 100 -13.45 11.37 -5.21
CA THR A 100 -14.83 11.22 -4.74
C THR A 100 -15.40 12.56 -4.27
N GLN A 101 -14.60 13.39 -3.59
CA GLN A 101 -15.00 14.75 -3.22
C GLN A 101 -15.24 15.64 -4.46
N ALA A 102 -14.33 15.58 -5.46
CA ALA A 102 -14.50 16.35 -6.69
C ALA A 102 -15.76 15.92 -7.47
N VAL A 103 -16.05 14.62 -7.52
CA VAL A 103 -17.26 14.08 -8.16
C VAL A 103 -18.53 14.50 -7.41
N ALA A 104 -18.53 14.48 -6.08
CA ALA A 104 -19.69 14.91 -5.28
C ALA A 104 -20.01 16.41 -5.45
N LEU A 105 -18.98 17.26 -5.53
CA LEU A 105 -19.15 18.69 -5.83
C LEU A 105 -19.68 18.91 -7.25
N HIS A 106 -19.22 18.12 -8.22
CA HIS A 106 -19.69 18.21 -9.59
C HIS A 106 -21.15 17.78 -9.74
N ASP A 107 -21.55 16.69 -9.07
CA ASP A 107 -22.93 16.19 -9.12
C ASP A 107 -23.92 17.16 -8.44
N THR A 108 -23.56 17.71 -7.29
CA THR A 108 -24.37 18.74 -6.60
C THR A 108 -24.51 20.01 -7.43
N PHE A 109 -23.44 20.45 -8.11
CA PHE A 109 -23.47 21.61 -9.00
C PHE A 109 -24.37 21.38 -10.22
N LEU A 110 -24.28 20.22 -10.88
CA LEU A 110 -25.14 19.87 -12.00
C LEU A 110 -26.61 19.77 -11.58
N ARG A 111 -26.88 19.22 -10.40
CA ARG A 111 -28.22 19.13 -9.84
C ARG A 111 -28.79 20.51 -9.55
N TRP A 112 -28.03 21.40 -8.92
CA TRP A 112 -28.44 22.80 -8.70
C TRP A 112 -28.70 23.53 -10.01
N ARG A 113 -27.82 23.41 -10.99
CA ARG A 113 -27.98 24.03 -12.32
C ARG A 113 -29.24 23.54 -13.04
N ARG A 114 -29.67 22.30 -12.81
CA ARG A 114 -30.89 21.73 -13.39
C ARG A 114 -32.17 22.29 -12.77
N TYR A 115 -32.16 22.54 -11.46
CA TYR A 115 -33.33 23.08 -10.75
C TYR A 115 -33.36 24.62 -10.69
N ALA A 116 -32.23 25.29 -10.91
CA ALA A 116 -32.11 26.74 -10.97
C ALA A 116 -33.16 27.42 -11.89
N PRO A 117 -33.39 27.00 -13.14
CA PRO A 117 -34.41 27.64 -13.98
C PRO A 117 -35.83 27.48 -13.42
N TRP A 118 -36.14 26.33 -12.80
CA TRP A 118 -37.44 26.08 -12.18
C TRP A 118 -37.66 26.91 -10.91
N ILE A 119 -36.61 27.09 -10.09
CA ILE A 119 -36.66 27.94 -8.90
C ILE A 119 -36.85 29.41 -9.32
N ILE A 120 -36.14 29.87 -10.35
CA ILE A 120 -36.29 31.24 -10.88
C ILE A 120 -37.70 31.44 -11.45
N ALA A 121 -38.19 30.51 -12.26
CA ALA A 121 -39.53 30.60 -12.83
C ALA A 121 -40.63 30.59 -11.75
N GLY A 122 -40.52 29.73 -10.73
CA GLY A 122 -41.44 29.68 -9.61
C GLY A 122 -41.44 30.97 -8.77
N GLY A 123 -40.25 31.52 -8.49
CA GLY A 123 -40.11 32.80 -7.80
C GLY A 123 -40.74 33.96 -8.58
N PHE A 124 -40.52 34.00 -9.91
CA PHE A 124 -41.09 35.04 -10.76
C PHE A 124 -42.63 34.97 -10.79
N ALA A 125 -43.20 33.76 -10.86
CA ALA A 125 -44.65 33.56 -10.81
C ALA A 125 -45.28 34.00 -9.47
N LEU A 126 -44.58 33.80 -8.34
CA LEU A 126 -45.04 34.29 -7.04
C LEU A 126 -45.00 35.83 -6.93
N ILE A 127 -43.98 36.46 -7.49
CA ILE A 127 -43.86 37.93 -7.49
C ILE A 127 -44.95 38.56 -8.36
N THR A 128 -45.21 38.01 -9.56
CA THR A 128 -46.23 38.54 -10.47
C THR A 128 -47.65 38.36 -9.95
N THR A 129 -47.93 37.26 -9.24
CA THR A 129 -49.24 37.05 -8.60
C THR A 129 -49.45 38.01 -7.43
N ALA A 130 -48.41 38.29 -6.62
CA ALA A 130 -48.49 39.25 -5.54
C ALA A 130 -48.70 40.70 -6.04
N THR A 131 -48.03 41.11 -7.12
CA THR A 131 -48.20 42.46 -7.67
C THR A 131 -49.56 42.68 -8.31
N LEU A 132 -50.11 41.67 -9.00
CA LEU A 132 -51.48 41.72 -9.54
C LEU A 132 -52.54 41.77 -8.43
N ALA A 133 -52.37 41.02 -7.34
CA ALA A 133 -53.32 41.04 -6.23
C ALA A 133 -53.35 42.40 -5.51
N VAL A 134 -52.18 43.04 -5.30
CA VAL A 134 -52.11 44.37 -4.67
C VAL A 134 -52.69 45.45 -5.58
N GLY A 135 -52.47 45.37 -6.90
CA GLY A 135 -53.07 46.31 -7.86
C GLY A 135 -54.59 46.20 -7.97
N PHE A 136 -55.15 45.00 -7.82
CA PHE A 136 -56.60 44.77 -7.85
C PHE A 136 -57.32 45.22 -6.57
N VAL A 137 -56.63 45.26 -5.43
CA VAL A 137 -57.19 45.73 -4.16
C VAL A 137 -57.11 47.25 -4.01
N ALA A 138 -56.24 47.93 -4.77
CA ALA A 138 -56.01 49.36 -4.67
C ALA A 138 -56.67 50.21 -5.78
N GLY A 139 -57.39 49.59 -6.73
CA GLY A 139 -58.16 50.25 -7.79
C GLY A 139 -59.66 50.15 -7.55
#